data_AF-A0A968HYY0-F1
#
_entry.id   AF-A0A968HYY0-F1
#
_cell.length_a   1.000
_cell.length_b   1.000
_cell.length_c   1.000
_cell.angle_alpha   90.00
_cell.angle_beta   90.00
_cell.angle_gamma   90.00
#
_symmetry.space_group_name_H-M   'P 1'
#
loop_
_entity.id
_entity.type
_entity.pdbx_description
1 polymer ?
#
loop_
_entity_poly.entity_id
_entity_poly.type
_entity_poly.pdbx_seq_one_letter_code
_entity_poly.pdbx_strand_id
1 'polypeptide(L)' 'MRQKLLGEEHPDVAASYSNLGTLYYQEGDQAKAVTHIRKALQIVEATLGPDHPNTKTFRDGLEQIQGQP' A
#
# COMPACT_ATOMS: atom_id res chain seq x y z
N MET A 1 -4.47 9.96 16.16
CA MET A 1 -3.01 10.00 16.39
C MET A 1 -2.43 8.58 16.42
N ARG A 2 -2.38 7.85 15.28
CA ARG A 2 -1.79 6.49 15.22
C ARG A 2 -0.41 6.44 14.55
N GLN A 3 -0.03 7.48 13.79
CA GLN A 3 1.30 7.58 13.18
C GLN A 3 2.43 7.89 14.19
N LYS A 4 2.11 8.47 15.36
CA LYS A 4 3.13 8.92 16.32
C LYS A 4 3.58 7.88 17.35
N LEU A 5 2.87 6.74 17.48
CA LEU A 5 3.15 5.78 18.55
C LEU A 5 3.76 4.46 18.06
N LEU A 6 3.63 4.14 16.77
CA LEU A 6 4.05 2.85 16.21
C LEU A 6 5.25 2.94 15.25
N GLY A 7 5.77 4.16 15.01
CA GLY A 7 6.74 4.41 13.94
C GLY A 7 6.08 4.37 12.56
N GLU A 8 6.60 5.15 11.62
CA GLU A 8 6.11 5.21 10.22
C GLU A 8 6.27 3.87 9.47
N GLU A 9 6.91 2.90 10.11
CA GLU A 9 7.29 1.59 9.61
C GLU A 9 6.33 0.47 10.08
N HIS A 10 5.27 0.78 10.84
CA HIS A 10 4.39 -0.28 11.31
C HIS A 10 3.51 -0.84 10.17
N PRO A 11 3.33 -2.17 10.06
CA PRO A 11 2.46 -2.78 9.05
C PRO A 11 0.99 -2.27 9.09
N ASP A 12 0.53 -1.76 10.23
CA ASP A 12 -0.79 -1.10 10.39
C ASP A 12 -0.90 0.20 9.57
N VAL A 13 0.22 0.92 9.40
CA VAL A 13 0.30 2.13 8.58
C VAL A 13 0.22 1.77 7.09
N ALA A 14 0.93 0.72 6.67
CA ALA A 14 0.85 0.23 5.29
C ALA A 14 -0.56 -0.26 4.93
N ALA A 15 -1.22 -0.99 5.83
CA ALA A 15 -2.61 -1.43 5.64
C ALA A 15 -3.56 -0.23 5.44
N SER A 16 -3.36 0.85 6.20
CA SER A 16 -4.15 2.08 6.05
C SER A 16 -3.98 2.71 4.66
N TYR A 17 -2.74 2.80 4.16
CA TYR A 17 -2.47 3.29 2.81
C TYR A 17 -3.06 2.41 1.72
N SER A 18 -2.98 1.08 1.87
CA SER A 18 -3.59 0.15 0.92
C SER A 18 -5.12 0.27 0.87
N ASN A 19 -5.75 0.49 2.03
CA ASN A 19 -7.19 0.68 2.10
C ASN A 19 -7.62 1.98 1.40
N LEU A 20 -6.85 3.07 1.57
CA LEU A 20 -7.05 4.31 0.81
C LEU A 20 -6.85 4.10 -0.69
N GLY A 21 -5.83 3.34 -1.09
CA GLY A 21 -5.59 3.05 -2.49
C GLY A 21 -6.73 2.27 -3.14
N THR A 22 -7.28 1.29 -2.41
CA THR A 22 -8.46 0.52 -2.84
C THR A 22 -9.70 1.41 -2.96
N LEU A 23 -9.91 2.31 -2.00
CA LEU A 23 -11.02 3.26 -2.03
C LEU A 23 -10.94 4.16 -3.28
N TYR A 24 -9.76 4.75 -3.55
CA TYR A 24 -9.58 5.58 -4.74
C TYR A 24 -9.75 4.82 -6.04
N TYR A 25 -9.32 3.56 -6.07
CA TYR A 25 -9.53 2.68 -7.23
C TYR A 25 -11.03 2.41 -7.46
N GLN A 26 -11.82 2.22 -6.39
CA GLN A 26 -13.29 2.11 -6.50
C GLN A 26 -13.96 3.42 -6.94
N GLU A 27 -13.39 4.58 -6.60
CA GLU A 27 -13.84 5.89 -7.10
C GLU A 27 -13.40 6.16 -8.55
N GLY A 28 -12.62 5.27 -9.17
CA GLY A 28 -12.07 5.43 -10.52
C GLY A 28 -10.81 6.32 -10.59
N ASP A 29 -10.29 6.78 -9.45
CA ASP A 29 -9.08 7.60 -9.36
C ASP A 29 -7.84 6.70 -9.24
N GLN A 30 -7.51 6.02 -10.34
CA GLN A 30 -6.42 5.06 -10.44
C GLN A 30 -5.06 5.68 -10.10
N ALA A 31 -4.85 6.96 -10.41
CA ALA A 31 -3.61 7.68 -10.11
C ALA A 31 -3.37 7.81 -8.58
N LYS A 32 -4.41 8.20 -7.83
CA LYS A 32 -4.33 8.23 -6.37
C LYS A 32 -4.20 6.83 -5.79
N ALA A 33 -4.90 5.84 -6.35
CA ALA A 33 -4.81 4.45 -5.94
C ALA A 33 -3.37 3.93 -5.99
N VAL A 34 -2.72 4.07 -7.15
CA VAL A 34 -1.31 3.71 -7.37
C VAL A 34 -0.39 4.41 -6.37
N THR A 35 -0.59 5.71 -6.15
CA THR A 35 0.24 6.49 -5.22
C THR A 35 0.18 5.95 -3.79
N HIS A 36 -1.02 5.59 -3.33
CA HIS A 36 -1.23 5.10 -1.96
C HIS A 36 -0.71 3.67 -1.80
N ILE A 37 -0.98 2.78 -2.76
CA ILE A 37 -0.48 1.40 -2.74
C ILE A 37 1.05 1.36 -2.81
N ARG A 38 1.67 2.20 -3.64
CA ARG A 38 3.16 2.33 -3.67
C ARG A 38 3.73 2.76 -2.33
N LYS A 39 3.04 3.65 -1.63
CA LYS A 39 3.47 4.12 -0.30
C LYS A 39 3.37 3.01 0.74
N ALA A 40 2.29 2.22 0.70
CA ALA A 40 2.15 1.01 1.51
C ALA A 40 3.29 0.00 1.23
N LEU A 41 3.58 -0.24 -0.05
CA LEU A 41 4.62 -1.15 -0.50
C LEU A 41 6.01 -0.72 0.02
N GLN A 42 6.35 0.56 -0.11
CA GLN A 42 7.63 1.08 0.37
C GLN A 42 7.80 0.88 1.88
N ILE A 43 6.74 1.10 2.66
CA ILE A 43 6.76 0.90 4.11
C ILE A 43 7.00 -0.57 4.43
N VAL A 44 6.21 -1.49 3.88
CA VAL A 44 6.39 -2.91 4.21
C VAL A 44 7.68 -3.52 3.67
N GLU A 45 8.19 -3.03 2.53
CA GLU A 45 9.45 -3.51 1.98
C GLU A 45 10.63 -3.08 2.87
N ALA A 46 10.58 -1.86 3.43
CA ALA A 46 11.57 -1.39 4.38
C ALA A 46 11.50 -2.14 5.72
N THR A 47 10.29 -2.45 6.22
CA THR A 47 10.10 -3.05 7.54
C THR A 47 10.19 -4.58 7.56
N LEU A 48 9.56 -5.23 6.59
CA LEU A 48 9.39 -6.69 6.54
C LEU A 48 10.30 -7.34 5.49
N GLY A 49 10.84 -6.55 4.57
CA GLY A 49 11.66 -7.02 3.46
C GLY A 49 10.86 -7.36 2.20
N PRO A 50 11.55 -7.50 1.05
CA PRO A 50 10.92 -7.74 -0.25
C PRO A 50 10.29 -9.13 -0.42
N ASP A 51 10.69 -10.11 0.39
CA ASP A 51 10.19 -11.49 0.27
C ASP A 51 8.97 -11.78 1.18
N HIS A 52 8.65 -10.86 2.08
CA HIS A 52 7.55 -11.05 3.03
C HIS A 52 6.20 -11.15 2.31
N PRO A 53 5.28 -12.04 2.73
CA PRO A 53 3.97 -12.23 2.10
C PRO A 53 3.18 -10.92 1.94
N ASN A 54 3.17 -10.06 2.97
CA ASN A 54 2.53 -8.74 2.87
C ASN A 54 3.10 -7.88 1.73
N THR A 55 4.42 -7.85 1.56
CA THR A 55 5.07 -7.10 0.46
C THR A 55 4.65 -7.63 -0.90
N LYS A 56 4.52 -8.95 -1.04
CA LYS A 56 4.00 -9.60 -2.26
C LYS A 56 2.54 -9.21 -2.51
N THR A 57 1.69 -9.18 -1.49
CA THR A 57 0.29 -8.76 -1.61
C THR A 57 0.14 -7.32 -2.10
N PHE A 58 0.91 -6.36 -1.56
CA PHE A 58 0.82 -4.97 -2.03
C PHE A 58 1.39 -4.79 -3.44
N ARG A 59 2.39 -5.59 -3.82
CA ARG A 59 2.95 -5.59 -5.18
C ARG A 59 1.94 -6.12 -6.19
N ASP A 60 1.28 -7.23 -5.89
CA ASP A 60 0.20 -7.80 -6.70
C ASP A 60 -0.97 -6.81 -6.85
N GLY A 61 -1.40 -6.18 -5.75
CA GLY A 61 -2.43 -5.14 -5.79
C GLY A 61 -2.03 -3.94 -6.66
N LEU A 62 -0.75 -3.54 -6.65
CA LEU A 62 -0.23 -2.48 -7.51
C LEU A 62 -0.27 -2.87 -8.99
N GLU A 63 0.16 -4.09 -9.31
CA GLU A 63 0.13 -4.64 -10.66
C GLU A 63 -1.31 -4.76 -11.18
N GLN A 64 -2.26 -5.17 -10.36
CA GLN A 64 -3.69 -5.20 -10.72
C GLN A 64 -4.21 -3.80 -11.07
N ILE A 65 -3.84 -2.77 -10.31
CA ILE A 65 -4.28 -1.40 -10.56
C ILE A 65 -3.59 -0.83 -11.81
N GLN A 66 -2.36 -1.23 -12.13
CA GLN A 66 -1.63 -0.75 -13.31
C GLN A 66 -1.91 -1.53 -14.60
N GLY A 67 -2.29 -2.80 -14.47
CA GLY A 67 -2.54 -3.72 -15.59
C GLY A 67 -3.96 -3.66 -16.16
N GLN A 68 -4.83 -2.79 -15.63
CA GLN A 68 -6.16 -2.60 -16.16
C GLN A 68 -6.15 -1.58 -17.32
N PRO A 69 -6.74 -1.94 -18.48
CA PRO A 69 -6.77 -1.11 -19.68
C PRO A 69 -7.69 0.10 -19.57
#